data_AF-A0AAN8DGQ1-F1
#
_entry.id   AF-A0AAN8DGQ1-F1
#
_cell.length_a   1.000
_cell.length_b   1.000
_cell.length_c   1.000
_cell.angle_alpha   90.00
_cell.angle_beta   90.00
_cell.angle_gamma   90.00
#
_symmetry.space_group_name_H-M   'P 1'
#
loop_
_entity.id
_entity.type
_entity.pdbx_description
1 polymer ?
#
loop_
_entity_poly.entity_id
_entity_poly.type
_entity_poly.pdbx_seq_one_letter_code
_entity_poly.pdbx_strand_id
1 'polypeptide(L)'
;MKKTKKGVVEDVGEIQQSGDFFIRPESKAATLDTSQWPLLLKNFDKLNIRTAHYTPLPNGSNPLKRNIQDYVRTGFINLDKPANPSSHEVVAWIRRILRVEKTGHSGTLDPKVTGCLIVCVDRATRLVKSQQSAG
;
A
#
# COMPACT_ATOMS: atom_id res chain seq x y z
N MET A 1 12.68 -32.03 32.03
CA MET A 1 11.65 -31.04 31.62
C MET A 1 12.23 -30.15 30.52
N LYS A 2 11.91 -30.44 29.25
CA LYS A 2 12.25 -29.56 28.12
C LYS A 2 11.20 -28.44 28.08
N LYS A 3 11.60 -27.20 28.35
CA LYS A 3 10.75 -26.02 28.14
C LYS A 3 10.47 -25.91 26.65
N THR A 4 9.25 -26.25 26.24
CA THR A 4 8.72 -25.92 24.91
C THR A 4 8.73 -24.40 24.78
N LYS A 5 9.55 -23.87 23.86
CA LYS A 5 9.47 -22.46 23.45
C LYS A 5 8.05 -22.23 22.94
N LYS A 6 7.25 -21.45 23.67
CA LYS A 6 6.00 -20.88 23.15
C LYS A 6 6.37 -20.18 21.84
N GLY A 7 5.82 -20.64 20.73
CA GLY A 7 5.97 -19.95 19.45
C GLY A 7 5.53 -18.51 19.63
N VAL A 8 6.43 -17.57 19.33
CA VAL A 8 6.06 -16.16 19.25
C VAL A 8 5.08 -16.09 18.10
N VAL A 9 3.84 -15.66 18.39
CA VAL A 9 2.90 -15.30 17.33
C VAL A 9 3.46 -14.01 16.75
N GLU A 10 4.23 -14.13 15.67
CA GLU A 10 4.79 -12.97 14.97
C GLU A 10 3.63 -12.09 14.50
N ASP A 11 3.76 -10.77 14.73
CA ASP A 11 2.76 -9.83 14.28
C ASP A 11 2.69 -9.84 12.75
N VAL A 12 1.50 -9.64 12.18
CA VAL A 12 1.30 -9.65 10.72
C VAL A 12 2.20 -8.62 10.04
N GLY A 13 2.47 -7.48 10.71
CA GLY A 13 3.40 -6.47 10.23
C GLY A 13 4.84 -6.98 10.12
N GLU A 14 5.32 -7.76 11.10
CA GLU A 14 6.67 -8.32 11.12
C GLU A 14 6.85 -9.38 10.02
N ILE A 15 5.84 -10.23 9.82
CA ILE A 15 5.80 -11.21 8.73
C ILE A 15 5.86 -10.48 7.38
N GLN A 16 5.08 -9.40 7.21
CA GLN A 16 5.03 -8.60 6.00
C GLN A 16 6.30 -7.80 5.71
N GLN A 17 7.11 -7.53 6.74
CA GLN A 17 8.39 -6.85 6.56
C GLN A 17 9.50 -7.83 6.15
N SER A 18 9.50 -9.04 6.71
CA SER A 18 10.55 -10.04 6.49
C SER A 18 10.37 -10.86 5.20
N GLY A 19 9.13 -11.21 4.84
CA GLY A 19 8.85 -12.11 3.72
C GLY A 19 9.17 -11.54 2.33
N ASP A 20 9.63 -12.37 1.39
CA ASP A 20 9.95 -11.97 0.00
C ASP A 20 8.74 -11.91 -0.95
N PHE A 21 7.56 -12.40 -0.53
CA PHE A 21 6.26 -12.36 -1.25
C PHE A 21 6.40 -12.42 -2.78
N PHE A 22 6.89 -13.55 -3.26
CA PHE A 22 7.20 -13.75 -4.68
C PHE A 22 6.49 -15.01 -5.17
N ILE A 23 5.72 -14.87 -6.26
CA ILE A 23 5.06 -15.98 -6.92
C ILE A 23 6.13 -16.71 -7.73
N ARG A 24 6.44 -17.96 -7.38
CA ARG A 24 7.48 -18.69 -8.11
C ARG A 24 6.93 -19.22 -9.43
N PRO A 25 7.72 -19.18 -10.52
CA PRO A 25 7.33 -19.85 -11.75
C PRO A 25 7.41 -21.37 -11.54
N GLU A 26 6.29 -22.05 -11.71
CA GLU A 26 6.20 -23.50 -11.52
C GLU A 26 5.46 -24.16 -12.69
N SER A 27 5.76 -25.43 -12.95
CA SER A 27 5.13 -26.20 -14.02
C SER A 27 3.70 -26.65 -13.67
N LYS A 28 3.33 -26.61 -12.38
CA LYS A 28 1.99 -26.93 -11.86
C LYS A 28 1.49 -25.80 -10.97
N ALA A 29 0.17 -25.72 -10.79
CA ALA A 29 -0.42 -24.79 -9.84
C ALA A 29 0.00 -25.17 -8.41
N ALA A 30 0.76 -24.31 -7.75
CA ALA A 30 1.21 -24.51 -6.38
C ALA A 30 0.06 -24.28 -5.40
N THR A 31 -0.09 -25.16 -4.41
CA THR A 31 -0.94 -24.93 -3.23
C THR A 31 -0.15 -24.13 -2.20
N LEU A 32 -0.21 -22.79 -2.30
CA LEU A 32 0.45 -21.87 -1.38
C LEU A 32 -0.59 -21.26 -0.43
N ASP A 33 -0.30 -21.19 0.87
CA ASP A 33 -1.09 -20.36 1.77
C ASP A 33 -0.58 -18.91 1.67
N THR A 34 -1.41 -18.03 1.12
CA THR A 34 -1.09 -16.60 0.95
C THR A 34 -1.98 -15.70 1.80
N SER A 35 -2.61 -16.24 2.84
CA SER A 35 -3.53 -15.51 3.72
C SER A 35 -2.89 -14.32 4.45
N GLN A 36 -1.59 -14.41 4.76
CA GLN A 36 -0.81 -13.38 5.44
C GLN A 36 0.02 -12.48 4.50
N TRP A 37 -0.06 -12.70 3.19
CA TRP A 37 0.66 -11.89 2.21
C TRP A 37 0.11 -10.45 2.18
N PRO A 38 0.95 -9.44 1.91
CA PRO A 38 0.56 -8.04 2.04
C PRO A 38 -0.31 -7.55 0.88
N LEU A 39 -1.20 -6.62 1.20
CA LEU A 39 -1.91 -5.78 0.23
C LEU A 39 -2.63 -6.62 -0.86
N LEU A 40 -2.31 -6.37 -2.12
CA LEU A 40 -2.93 -7.02 -3.29
C LEU A 40 -2.52 -8.49 -3.46
N LEU A 41 -1.48 -8.94 -2.75
CA LEU A 41 -1.01 -10.31 -2.80
C LEU A 41 -1.69 -11.22 -1.76
N LYS A 42 -2.54 -10.65 -0.91
CA LYS A 42 -3.31 -11.40 0.09
C LYS A 42 -4.31 -12.34 -0.58
N ASN A 43 -4.31 -13.62 -0.20
CA ASN A 43 -5.17 -14.66 -0.79
C ASN A 43 -4.99 -14.82 -2.31
N PHE A 44 -3.78 -14.61 -2.83
CA PHE A 44 -3.42 -14.85 -4.22
C PHE A 44 -3.77 -16.27 -4.68
N ASP A 45 -3.71 -17.26 -3.78
CA ASP A 45 -4.09 -18.66 -4.03
C ASP A 45 -5.54 -18.85 -4.49
N LYS A 46 -6.42 -17.86 -4.23
CA LYS A 46 -7.83 -17.89 -4.64
C LYS A 46 -8.09 -17.38 -6.05
N LEU A 47 -7.06 -16.87 -6.75
CA LEU A 47 -7.20 -16.41 -8.13
C LEU A 47 -7.20 -17.59 -9.11
N ASN A 48 -8.02 -17.52 -10.15
CA ASN A 48 -8.03 -18.52 -11.21
C ASN A 48 -6.71 -18.48 -12.01
N ILE A 49 -5.98 -19.59 -12.00
CA ILE A 49 -4.68 -19.69 -12.68
C ILE A 49 -4.89 -20.07 -14.14
N ARG A 50 -4.52 -19.16 -15.05
CA ARG A 50 -4.46 -19.46 -16.50
C ARG A 50 -3.17 -20.18 -16.88
N THR A 51 -2.03 -19.71 -16.36
CA THR A 51 -0.70 -20.27 -16.61
C THR A 51 0.15 -20.11 -15.34
N ALA A 52 0.79 -21.19 -14.89
CA ALA A 52 1.65 -21.18 -13.69
C ALA A 52 3.13 -20.87 -13.99
N HIS A 53 3.54 -21.00 -15.25
CA HIS A 53 4.90 -20.78 -15.70
C HIS A 53 5.06 -19.41 -16.37
N TYR A 54 6.10 -18.66 -15.97
CA TYR A 54 6.51 -17.42 -16.60
C TYR A 54 8.01 -17.17 -16.39
N THR A 55 8.63 -16.30 -17.19
CA THR A 55 10.03 -15.91 -17.01
C THR A 55 10.09 -14.65 -16.14
N PRO A 56 10.58 -14.73 -14.88
CA PRO A 56 10.61 -13.57 -14.01
C PRO A 56 11.68 -12.57 -14.50
N LEU A 57 11.28 -11.32 -14.66
CA LEU A 57 12.18 -10.22 -14.99
C LEU A 57 12.59 -9.47 -13.70
N PRO A 58 13.85 -9.03 -13.57
CA PRO A 58 14.36 -8.38 -12.35
C PRO A 58 13.91 -6.91 -12.20
N ASN A 59 12.81 -6.52 -12.85
CA ASN A 59 12.35 -5.13 -12.89
C ASN A 59 11.19 -4.90 -11.91
N GLY A 60 11.28 -3.81 -11.16
CA GLY A 60 10.24 -3.42 -10.19
C GLY A 60 10.48 -4.00 -8.80
N SER A 61 9.48 -3.85 -7.93
CA SER A 61 9.53 -4.31 -6.54
C SER A 61 8.14 -4.47 -5.94
N ASN A 62 8.04 -5.33 -4.94
CA ASN A 62 6.85 -5.44 -4.11
C ASN A 62 6.54 -4.10 -3.44
N PRO A 63 5.26 -3.72 -3.27
CA PRO A 63 4.91 -2.39 -2.76
C PRO A 63 5.56 -2.01 -1.43
N LEU A 64 5.65 -2.96 -0.49
CA LEU A 64 6.29 -2.76 0.82
C LEU A 64 7.83 -2.80 0.78
N LYS A 65 8.43 -3.29 -0.31
CA LYS A 65 9.89 -3.39 -0.50
C LYS A 65 10.45 -2.35 -1.49
N ARG A 66 9.68 -1.31 -1.82
CA ARG A 66 10.16 -0.21 -2.65
C ARG A 66 11.25 0.56 -1.90
N ASN A 67 12.20 1.12 -2.65
CA ASN A 67 13.08 2.14 -2.07
C ASN A 67 12.23 3.32 -1.56
N ILE A 68 12.77 4.08 -0.59
CA ILE A 68 12.01 5.15 0.07
C ILE A 68 11.47 6.21 -0.91
N GLN A 69 12.22 6.52 -1.97
CA GLN A 69 11.81 7.53 -2.94
C GLN A 69 10.60 7.06 -3.75
N ASP A 70 10.63 5.84 -4.26
CA ASP A 70 9.53 5.24 -5.01
C ASP A 70 8.33 4.91 -4.13
N TYR A 71 8.58 4.54 -2.88
CA TYR A 71 7.53 4.35 -1.88
C TYR A 71 6.73 5.64 -1.69
N VAL A 72 7.40 6.76 -1.44
CA VAL A 72 6.77 8.08 -1.30
C VAL A 72 6.07 8.49 -2.61
N ARG A 73 6.74 8.35 -3.77
CA ARG A 73 6.17 8.71 -5.09
C ARG A 73 4.93 7.91 -5.49
N THR A 74 4.67 6.78 -4.84
CA THR A 74 3.50 5.93 -5.08
C THR A 74 2.58 5.84 -3.86
N GLY A 75 2.79 6.73 -2.89
CA GLY A 75 2.19 6.68 -1.57
C GLY A 75 0.83 7.36 -1.47
N PHE A 76 0.11 6.94 -0.43
CA PHE A 76 -1.11 7.55 0.06
C PHE A 76 -0.92 7.89 1.53
N ILE A 77 -1.53 8.98 1.97
CA ILE A 77 -1.57 9.38 3.38
C ILE A 77 -3.04 9.44 3.77
N ASN A 78 -3.46 8.57 4.67
CA ASN A 78 -4.76 8.68 5.32
C ASN A 78 -4.67 9.76 6.39
N LEU A 79 -4.99 11.01 6.02
CA LEU A 79 -4.83 12.16 6.88
C LEU A 79 -6.12 12.42 7.67
N ASP A 80 -5.99 12.68 8.97
CA ASP A 80 -7.05 13.35 9.72
C ASP A 80 -6.91 14.87 9.51
N LYS A 81 -7.75 15.42 8.64
CA LYS A 81 -7.74 16.85 8.32
C LYS A 81 -8.15 17.65 9.57
N PRO A 82 -7.35 18.65 10.00
CA PRO A 82 -7.77 19.51 11.10
C PRO A 82 -8.89 20.48 10.69
N ALA A 83 -9.60 21.00 11.68
CA ALA A 83 -10.60 22.04 11.48
C ALA A 83 -9.91 23.37 11.18
N ASN A 84 -10.58 24.20 10.38
CA ASN A 84 -10.23 25.54 9.90
C ASN A 84 -9.51 25.65 8.54
N PRO A 85 -8.43 24.93 8.21
CA PRO A 85 -7.85 25.05 6.87
C PRO A 85 -8.72 24.34 5.83
N SER A 86 -8.72 24.85 4.61
CA SER A 86 -9.31 24.16 3.47
C SER A 86 -8.51 22.88 3.14
N SER A 87 -9.17 21.92 2.49
CA SER A 87 -8.51 20.71 2.01
C SER A 87 -7.33 21.00 1.08
N HIS A 88 -7.42 22.07 0.29
CA HIS A 88 -6.36 22.49 -0.65
C HIS A 88 -5.12 23.03 0.08
N GLU A 89 -5.30 23.80 1.15
CA GLU A 89 -4.19 24.30 1.98
C GLU A 89 -3.43 23.16 2.66
N VAL A 90 -4.16 22.21 3.25
CA VAL A 90 -3.58 21.04 3.92
C VAL A 90 -2.74 20.20 2.96
N VAL A 91 -3.25 19.96 1.75
CA VAL A 91 -2.54 19.23 0.71
C VAL A 91 -1.31 20.00 0.23
N ALA A 92 -1.39 21.34 0.11
CA ALA A 92 -0.25 22.18 -0.23
C ALA A 92 0.85 22.14 0.85
N TRP A 93 0.49 22.07 2.14
CA TRP A 93 1.45 21.86 3.22
C TRP A 93 2.15 20.52 3.10
N ILE A 94 1.42 19.42 2.85
CA ILE A 94 2.01 18.09 2.67
C ILE A 94 2.99 18.08 1.50
N ARG A 95 2.61 18.68 0.38
CA ARG A 95 3.50 18.83 -0.79
C ARG A 95 4.81 19.52 -0.41
N ARG A 96 4.73 20.61 0.37
CA ARG A 96 5.90 21.39 0.82
C ARG A 96 6.76 20.62 1.83
N ILE A 97 6.14 19.91 2.76
CA ILE A 97 6.82 19.10 3.80
C ILE A 97 7.59 17.96 3.15
N LEU A 98 6.94 17.21 2.25
CA LEU A 98 7.54 16.05 1.58
C LEU A 98 8.43 16.44 0.39
N ARG A 99 8.37 17.70 -0.06
CA ARG A 99 9.11 18.22 -1.22
C ARG A 99 8.86 17.42 -2.50
N VAL A 100 7.60 17.06 -2.71
CA VAL A 100 7.14 16.26 -3.85
C VAL A 100 6.57 17.15 -4.95
N GLU A 101 6.50 16.62 -6.17
CA GLU A 101 6.08 17.41 -7.33
C GLU A 101 4.58 17.64 -7.34
N LYS A 102 3.79 16.58 -7.07
CA LYS A 102 2.33 16.60 -7.20
C LYS A 102 1.67 15.94 -5.99
N THR A 103 0.54 16.53 -5.59
CA THR A 103 -0.33 15.98 -4.54
C THR A 103 -1.79 16.19 -4.94
N GLY A 104 -2.67 15.27 -4.54
CA GLY A 104 -4.12 15.39 -4.73
C GLY A 104 -4.86 14.75 -3.55
N HIS A 105 -6.19 14.93 -3.46
CA HIS A 105 -6.96 14.45 -2.31
C HIS A 105 -8.29 13.77 -2.70
N SER A 106 -8.81 12.91 -1.83
CA SER A 106 -10.02 12.10 -2.05
C SER A 106 -11.33 12.86 -2.12
N GLY A 107 -11.37 14.15 -1.80
CA GLY A 107 -12.60 14.94 -1.80
C GLY A 107 -12.41 16.24 -1.04
N THR A 108 -13.19 17.26 -1.37
CA THR A 108 -13.09 18.55 -0.66
C THR A 108 -13.92 18.48 0.60
N LEU A 109 -13.26 18.45 1.76
CA LEU A 109 -13.89 18.74 3.04
C LEU A 109 -13.93 20.25 3.25
N ASP A 110 -15.09 20.75 3.71
CA ASP A 110 -15.25 22.15 4.10
C ASP A 110 -14.23 22.54 5.18
N PRO A 111 -13.84 23.83 5.28
CA PRO A 111 -12.86 24.29 6.25
C PRO A 111 -13.13 23.82 7.68
N LYS A 112 -14.40 23.84 8.11
CA LYS A 112 -14.82 23.46 9.47
C LYS A 112 -14.88 21.94 9.71
N VAL A 113 -14.80 21.13 8.67
CA VAL A 113 -14.93 19.66 8.74
C VAL A 113 -13.57 19.02 9.01
N THR A 114 -13.52 18.10 9.96
CA THR A 114 -12.38 17.22 10.25
C THR A 114 -12.59 15.82 9.68
N GLY A 115 -11.56 14.98 9.74
CA GLY A 115 -11.66 13.56 9.43
C GLY A 115 -10.86 13.15 8.20
N CYS A 116 -11.23 12.00 7.65
CA CYS A 116 -10.47 11.29 6.63
C CYS A 116 -10.35 12.09 5.32
N LEU A 117 -9.12 12.53 5.02
CA LEU A 117 -8.72 13.11 3.75
C LEU A 117 -7.56 12.28 3.19
N ILE A 118 -7.83 11.40 2.23
CA ILE A 118 -6.78 10.59 1.61
C ILE A 118 -5.97 11.48 0.67
N VAL A 119 -4.71 11.72 1.00
CA VAL A 119 -3.78 12.50 0.19
C VAL A 119 -2.92 11.57 -0.66
N CYS A 120 -2.99 11.75 -1.98
CA CYS A 120 -2.25 10.99 -2.98
C CYS A 120 -0.97 11.75 -3.34
N VAL A 121 0.16 11.06 -3.43
CA VAL A 121 1.48 11.66 -3.75
C VAL A 121 1.96 11.21 -5.14
N ASP A 122 2.48 12.15 -5.94
CA ASP A 122 3.06 11.97 -7.27
C ASP A 122 2.30 10.98 -8.15
N ARG A 123 2.80 9.75 -8.38
CA ARG A 123 2.14 8.77 -9.27
C ARG A 123 0.78 8.33 -8.75
N ALA A 124 0.56 8.36 -7.44
CA ALA A 124 -0.74 8.02 -6.85
C ALA A 124 -1.83 9.03 -7.22
N THR A 125 -1.49 10.26 -7.64
CA THR A 125 -2.47 11.29 -8.06
C THR A 125 -3.36 10.83 -9.22
N ARG A 126 -2.92 9.84 -10.01
CA ARG A 126 -3.72 9.19 -11.06
C ARG A 126 -5.00 8.54 -10.54
N LEU A 127 -5.04 8.20 -9.25
CA LEU A 127 -6.18 7.55 -8.59
C LEU A 127 -7.10 8.55 -7.87
N VAL A 128 -6.79 9.85 -7.87
CA VAL A 128 -7.61 10.87 -7.19
C VAL A 128 -9.05 10.86 -7.67
N LYS A 129 -9.27 10.73 -8.99
CA LYS A 129 -10.63 10.73 -9.56
C LYS A 129 -11.49 9.58 -9.01
N SER A 130 -10.93 8.38 -8.85
CA SER A 130 -11.69 7.26 -8.29
C SER A 130 -11.96 7.42 -6.79
N GLN A 131 -11.05 8.08 -6.06
CA GLN A 131 -11.26 8.40 -4.66
C GLN A 131 -12.36 9.46 -4.48
N GLN A 132 -12.39 10.48 -5.33
CA GLN A 132 -13.41 11.53 -5.32
C GLN A 132 -14.83 11.03 -5.63
N SER A 133 -14.95 9.96 -6.41
CA SER A 133 -16.25 9.33 -6.68
C SER A 133 -16.68 8.33 -5.59
N ALA A 134 -15.78 7.95 -4.69
CA ALA A 134 -16.04 6.93 -3.67
C ALA A 134 -16.47 7.51 -2.32
N GLY A 135 -16.18 8.79 -2.06
CA GLY A 135 -16.67 9.56 -0.91
C GLY A 135 -17.99 10.23 -1.22
#